data_AF-A0A0Q5EL67-F1
#
_entry.id   AF-A0A0Q5EL67-F1
#
_cell.length_a   1.000
_cell.length_b   1.000
_cell.length_c   1.000
_cell.angle_alpha   90.00
_cell.angle_beta   90.00
_cell.angle_gamma   90.00
#
_symmetry.space_group_name_H-M   'P 1'
#
loop_
_entity.id
_entity.type
_entity.pdbx_description
1 polymer ?
#
loop_
_entity_poly.entity_id
_entity_poly.type
_entity_poly.pdbx_seq_one_letter_code
_entity_poly.pdbx_strand_id
1 'polypeptide(L)'
;MPSLVAQLKAWLGRAFKQPRPARHDEHPVLSEPWHLMPPALPPLHDTDPPLIARYDAFIASAAQRVLPADRARFMIESKQLARDLSRHATHLGNSKAYENSPDIYWLMQAAATVSMLSSGARSIAFQGYYMDVNAYRRAPLTAGQVQVFDDYQARIAAHEDIEFDYAQPRPEDIDELLYYLPRLYPQGVAIKTSFFTDNTQWPRYVEVVEAFYKAAGQTCWTDLTYDIQRSGERIVDRDYVAAASLDELKSLLTWCVRGERFSDGHHGWVIEQGYVLGLLQRLAVLRREGSAGS
;
A
#
# COMPACT_ATOMS: atom_id res chain seq x y z
N MET A 1 9.32 -50.32 -18.43
CA MET A 1 9.02 -48.91 -18.11
C MET A 1 10.21 -48.31 -17.39
N PRO A 2 10.80 -47.19 -17.86
CA PRO A 2 11.99 -46.62 -17.22
C PRO A 2 11.61 -45.94 -15.89
N SER A 3 12.49 -46.06 -14.90
CA SER A 3 12.23 -45.56 -13.54
C SER A 3 12.27 -44.04 -13.46
N LEU A 4 11.53 -43.49 -12.49
CA LEU A 4 11.39 -42.05 -12.23
C LEU A 4 12.75 -41.31 -12.14
N VAL A 5 13.78 -42.00 -11.66
CA VAL A 5 15.16 -41.49 -11.51
C VAL A 5 15.85 -41.29 -12.87
N ALA A 6 15.54 -42.13 -13.86
CA ALA A 6 16.07 -41.97 -15.22
C ALA A 6 15.42 -40.80 -15.97
N GLN A 7 14.15 -40.51 -15.68
CA GLN A 7 13.43 -39.37 -16.27
C GLN A 7 13.89 -38.03 -15.68
N LEU A 8 14.21 -37.99 -14.38
CA LEU A 8 14.74 -36.80 -13.70
C LEU A 8 16.16 -36.41 -14.15
N LYS A 9 17.04 -37.38 -14.42
CA LYS A 9 18.38 -37.10 -14.96
C LYS A 9 18.36 -36.57 -16.40
N ALA A 10 17.39 -37.01 -17.22
CA ALA A 10 17.23 -36.53 -18.59
C ALA A 10 16.63 -35.12 -18.69
N TRP A 11 15.95 -34.66 -17.65
CA TRP A 11 15.41 -33.29 -17.54
C TRP A 11 16.48 -32.31 -17.04
N LEU A 12 17.24 -32.67 -16.00
CA LEU A 12 18.30 -31.83 -15.44
C LEU A 12 19.52 -31.67 -16.38
N GLY A 13 19.77 -32.63 -17.28
CA GLY A 13 20.86 -32.55 -18.27
C GLY A 13 20.63 -31.59 -19.44
N ARG A 14 19.40 -31.05 -19.63
CA ARG A 14 19.10 -30.09 -20.71
C ARG A 14 19.16 -28.62 -20.29
N ALA A 15 19.28 -28.34 -18.99
CA ALA A 15 19.19 -26.97 -18.47
C ALA A 15 20.48 -26.15 -18.60
N PHE A 16 21.58 -26.72 -19.09
CA PHE A 16 22.84 -25.97 -19.27
C PHE A 16 23.49 -26.28 -20.61
N LYS A 17 23.09 -25.52 -21.63
CA LYS A 17 23.90 -25.00 -22.74
C LYS A 17 22.97 -24.57 -23.88
N GLN A 18 22.63 -23.28 -23.95
CA GLN A 18 22.48 -22.59 -25.23
C GLN A 18 22.99 -21.13 -25.11
N PRO A 19 23.58 -20.57 -26.18
CA PRO A 19 24.22 -19.27 -26.15
C PRO A 19 23.20 -18.13 -26.16
N ARG A 20 23.59 -16.99 -25.58
CA ARG A 20 22.81 -15.74 -25.54
C ARG A 20 22.57 -15.23 -26.97
N PRO A 21 21.31 -15.08 -27.43
CA PRO A 21 21.06 -14.47 -28.74
C PRO A 21 21.31 -12.96 -28.68
N ALA A 22 21.75 -12.42 -29.81
CA ALA A 22 22.09 -11.02 -30.01
C ALA A 22 20.88 -10.10 -29.76
N ARG A 23 21.15 -8.92 -29.19
CA ARG A 23 20.18 -7.83 -29.06
C ARG A 23 19.67 -7.43 -30.43
N HIS A 24 18.41 -7.75 -30.71
CA HIS A 24 17.60 -7.00 -31.63
C HIS A 24 16.70 -6.09 -30.80
N ASP A 25 16.84 -4.79 -31.02
CA ASP A 25 15.99 -3.74 -30.46
C ASP A 25 14.59 -3.87 -31.07
N GLU A 26 13.75 -4.70 -30.46
CA GLU A 26 12.31 -4.64 -30.57
C GLU A 26 11.74 -4.83 -29.16
N HIS A 27 11.26 -3.74 -28.58
CA HIS A 27 10.48 -3.81 -27.34
C HIS A 27 9.31 -4.77 -27.54
N PRO A 28 9.12 -5.78 -26.67
CA PRO A 28 7.92 -6.59 -26.75
C PRO A 28 6.72 -5.68 -26.50
N VAL A 29 5.85 -5.58 -27.49
CA VAL A 29 4.48 -5.09 -27.32
C VAL A 29 3.82 -6.01 -26.29
N LEU A 30 3.70 -5.55 -25.05
CA LEU A 30 2.99 -6.27 -23.98
C LEU A 30 1.50 -6.38 -24.35
N SER A 31 1.13 -7.53 -24.91
CA SER A 31 -0.21 -8.12 -25.00
C SER A 31 -0.48 -8.86 -23.67
N GLU A 32 -1.53 -8.66 -22.86
CA GLU A 32 -2.98 -8.74 -23.08
C GLU A 32 -3.70 -8.20 -21.81
N PRO A 33 -4.92 -7.61 -21.89
CA PRO A 33 -5.62 -7.10 -20.72
C PRO A 33 -6.47 -8.20 -20.03
N TRP A 34 -5.96 -8.77 -18.93
CA TRP A 34 -6.72 -9.21 -17.75
C TRP A 34 -8.02 -10.04 -17.95
N HIS A 35 -7.96 -11.16 -18.66
CA HIS A 35 -9.09 -12.07 -18.93
C HIS A 35 -9.77 -12.76 -17.72
N LEU A 36 -9.55 -12.33 -16.48
CA LEU A 36 -10.19 -12.92 -15.30
C LEU A 36 -11.29 -11.99 -14.78
N MET A 37 -12.55 -12.43 -14.95
CA MET A 37 -13.70 -11.80 -14.31
C MET A 37 -13.47 -11.71 -12.80
N PRO A 38 -13.77 -10.57 -12.16
CA PRO A 38 -13.72 -10.50 -10.71
C PRO A 38 -14.69 -11.51 -10.09
N PRO A 39 -14.50 -11.87 -8.81
CA PRO A 39 -15.46 -12.72 -8.11
C PRO A 39 -16.86 -12.11 -8.23
N ALA A 40 -17.82 -12.91 -8.70
CA ALA A 40 -19.16 -12.43 -8.98
C ALA A 40 -19.79 -11.83 -7.72
N LEU A 41 -20.52 -10.72 -7.89
CA LEU A 41 -21.44 -10.27 -6.86
C LEU A 41 -22.68 -11.18 -6.89
N PRO A 42 -23.04 -11.82 -5.78
CA PRO A 42 -24.32 -12.49 -5.69
C PRO A 42 -25.46 -11.45 -5.70
N PRO A 43 -26.70 -11.87 -6.01
CA PRO A 43 -27.86 -11.02 -5.86
C PRO A 43 -27.94 -10.49 -4.42
N LEU A 44 -27.99 -9.17 -4.26
CA LEU A 44 -28.16 -8.54 -2.96
C LEU A 44 -29.63 -8.61 -2.53
N HIS A 45 -29.89 -8.68 -1.23
CA HIS A 45 -31.25 -8.73 -0.69
C HIS A 45 -31.86 -7.32 -0.63
N ASP A 46 -31.06 -6.32 -0.26
CA ASP A 46 -31.40 -4.90 -0.39
C ASP A 46 -30.65 -4.32 -1.60
N THR A 47 -31.36 -4.13 -2.71
CA THR A 47 -30.75 -3.69 -3.97
C THR A 47 -30.97 -2.20 -4.17
N ASP A 48 -29.91 -1.49 -4.53
CA ASP A 48 -29.94 -0.23 -5.26
C ASP A 48 -29.68 -0.56 -6.73
N PRO A 49 -30.71 -0.86 -7.54
CA PRO A 49 -30.52 -1.35 -8.91
C PRO A 49 -29.68 -0.40 -9.79
N PRO A 50 -29.83 0.95 -9.68
CA PRO A 50 -28.92 1.88 -10.33
C PRO A 50 -27.44 1.70 -9.96
N LEU A 51 -27.14 1.47 -8.68
CA LEU A 51 -25.76 1.27 -8.20
C LEU A 51 -25.16 -0.04 -8.73
N ILE A 52 -25.93 -1.12 -8.74
CA ILE A 52 -25.50 -2.41 -9.29
C ILE A 52 -25.30 -2.34 -10.80
N ALA A 53 -26.20 -1.69 -11.54
CA ALA A 53 -26.03 -1.48 -12.97
C ALA A 53 -24.75 -0.68 -13.31
N ARG A 54 -24.39 0.30 -12.48
CA ARG A 54 -23.13 1.05 -12.63
C ARG A 54 -21.91 0.17 -12.37
N TYR A 55 -21.98 -0.73 -11.38
CA TYR A 55 -20.92 -1.70 -11.12
C TYR A 55 -20.74 -2.67 -12.29
N ASP A 56 -21.83 -3.25 -12.80
CA ASP A 56 -21.79 -4.19 -13.92
C ASP A 56 -21.23 -3.52 -15.19
N ALA A 57 -21.65 -2.28 -15.48
CA ALA A 57 -21.12 -1.49 -16.58
C ALA A 57 -19.62 -1.20 -16.41
N PHE A 58 -19.17 -0.93 -15.19
CA PHE A 58 -17.75 -0.75 -14.88
C PHE A 58 -16.96 -2.03 -15.13
N ILE A 59 -17.41 -3.21 -14.66
CA ILE A 59 -16.72 -4.48 -14.88
C ILE A 59 -16.64 -4.81 -16.37
N ALA A 60 -17.73 -4.60 -17.12
CA ALA A 60 -17.73 -4.80 -18.57
C ALA A 60 -16.75 -3.86 -19.30
N SER A 61 -16.55 -2.65 -18.78
CA SER A 61 -15.62 -1.65 -19.33
C SER A 61 -14.17 -1.89 -18.90
N ALA A 62 -13.93 -2.35 -17.67
CA ALA A 62 -12.60 -2.66 -17.15
C ALA A 62 -11.96 -3.87 -17.85
N ALA A 63 -12.78 -4.77 -18.40
CA ALA A 63 -12.34 -5.84 -19.30
C ALA A 63 -11.86 -5.32 -20.68
N GLN A 64 -12.10 -4.05 -21.00
CA GLN A 64 -11.74 -3.43 -22.27
C GLN A 64 -10.59 -2.43 -22.07
N ARG A 65 -9.76 -2.25 -23.11
CA ARG A 65 -8.62 -1.32 -23.05
C ARG A 65 -9.12 0.13 -23.07
N VAL A 66 -9.01 0.84 -21.94
CA VAL A 66 -9.34 2.26 -21.85
C VAL A 66 -8.33 3.08 -22.65
N LEU A 67 -8.83 3.90 -23.59
CA LEU A 67 -7.99 4.79 -24.39
C LEU A 67 -7.36 5.88 -23.50
N PRO A 68 -6.13 6.35 -23.79
CA PRO A 68 -5.47 7.37 -22.99
C PRO A 68 -6.27 8.67 -22.79
N ALA A 69 -7.03 9.10 -23.81
CA ALA A 69 -7.87 10.30 -23.77
C ALA A 69 -9.03 10.20 -22.75
N ASP A 70 -9.53 8.99 -22.50
CA ASP A 70 -10.66 8.76 -21.59
C ASP A 70 -10.22 8.35 -20.18
N ARG A 71 -8.91 8.14 -19.99
CA ARG A 71 -8.34 7.64 -18.72
C ARG A 71 -8.67 8.56 -17.54
N ALA A 72 -8.58 9.88 -17.69
CA ALA A 72 -8.88 10.81 -16.61
C ALA A 72 -10.35 10.74 -16.15
N ARG A 73 -11.27 10.68 -17.12
CA ARG A 73 -12.71 10.55 -16.86
C ARG A 73 -13.04 9.20 -16.21
N PHE A 74 -12.49 8.12 -16.78
CA PHE A 74 -12.62 6.78 -16.22
C PHE A 74 -12.16 6.73 -14.76
N MET A 75 -11.03 7.34 -14.41
CA MET A 75 -10.53 7.39 -13.04
C MET A 75 -11.47 8.14 -12.08
N ILE A 76 -12.07 9.26 -12.52
CA ILE A 76 -13.02 10.03 -11.71
C ILE A 76 -14.29 9.21 -11.46
N GLU A 77 -14.88 8.64 -12.52
CA GLU A 77 -16.11 7.86 -12.44
C GLU A 77 -15.91 6.59 -11.58
N SER A 78 -14.78 5.91 -11.71
CA SER A 78 -14.43 4.72 -10.92
C SER A 78 -14.26 5.04 -9.44
N LYS A 79 -13.57 6.14 -9.11
CA LYS A 79 -13.43 6.60 -7.72
C LYS A 79 -14.77 6.95 -7.10
N GLN A 80 -15.66 7.58 -7.85
CA GLN A 80 -17.00 7.89 -7.37
C GLN A 80 -17.82 6.62 -7.13
N LEU A 81 -17.77 5.66 -8.06
CA LEU A 81 -18.46 4.38 -7.93
C LEU A 81 -17.99 3.58 -6.70
N ALA A 82 -16.68 3.47 -6.48
CA ALA A 82 -16.15 2.78 -5.29
C ALA A 82 -16.64 3.42 -3.98
N ARG A 83 -16.71 4.76 -3.93
CA ARG A 83 -17.24 5.51 -2.77
C ARG A 83 -18.73 5.27 -2.56
N ASP A 84 -19.52 5.24 -3.64
CA ASP A 84 -20.95 5.01 -3.56
C ASP A 84 -21.26 3.60 -3.04
N LEU A 85 -20.53 2.58 -3.50
CA LEU A 85 -20.62 1.19 -3.03
C LEU A 85 -20.27 1.08 -1.54
N SER A 86 -19.15 1.65 -1.11
CA SER A 86 -18.73 1.66 0.29
C SER A 86 -19.71 2.43 1.20
N ARG A 87 -20.25 3.55 0.72
CA ARG A 87 -21.28 4.31 1.44
C ARG A 87 -22.56 3.49 1.60
N HIS A 88 -22.98 2.76 0.57
CA HIS A 88 -24.14 1.89 0.65
C HIS A 88 -23.93 0.76 1.67
N ALA A 89 -22.76 0.13 1.66
CA ALA A 89 -22.39 -0.88 2.67
C ALA A 89 -22.47 -0.31 4.10
N THR A 90 -21.96 0.92 4.30
CA THR A 90 -22.02 1.62 5.59
C THR A 90 -23.45 1.92 6.01
N HIS A 91 -24.31 2.32 5.07
CA HIS A 91 -25.72 2.58 5.34
C HIS A 91 -26.45 1.32 5.83
N LEU A 92 -26.23 0.17 5.17
CA LEU A 92 -26.78 -1.11 5.61
C LEU A 92 -26.25 -1.49 7.00
N GLY A 93 -24.95 -1.32 7.26
CA GLY A 93 -24.34 -1.61 8.55
C GLY A 93 -24.86 -0.77 9.73
N ASN A 94 -25.42 0.42 9.46
CA ASN A 94 -26.03 1.27 10.49
C ASN A 94 -27.45 0.80 10.89
N SER A 95 -28.01 -0.19 10.21
CA SER A 95 -29.33 -0.75 10.51
C SER A 95 -29.20 -2.14 11.11
N LYS A 96 -29.81 -2.35 12.28
CA LYS A 96 -29.87 -3.67 12.95
C LYS A 96 -30.53 -4.76 12.10
N ALA A 97 -31.33 -4.39 11.10
CA ALA A 97 -31.96 -5.36 10.20
C ALA A 97 -30.94 -6.12 9.33
N TYR A 98 -29.73 -5.57 9.16
CA TYR A 98 -28.72 -6.09 8.24
C TYR A 98 -27.39 -6.47 8.93
N GLU A 99 -27.35 -6.53 10.26
CA GLU A 99 -26.11 -6.81 11.04
C GLU A 99 -25.45 -8.16 10.66
N ASN A 100 -26.25 -9.12 10.20
CA ASN A 100 -25.77 -10.42 9.70
C ASN A 100 -25.92 -10.59 8.18
N SER A 101 -26.23 -9.51 7.45
CA SER A 101 -26.41 -9.57 6.01
C SER A 101 -25.05 -9.69 5.30
N PRO A 102 -24.87 -10.69 4.42
CA PRO A 102 -23.66 -10.77 3.62
C PRO A 102 -23.59 -9.64 2.57
N ASP A 103 -24.69 -8.89 2.34
CA ASP A 103 -24.76 -7.76 1.41
C ASP A 103 -23.74 -6.66 1.72
N ILE A 104 -23.47 -6.41 3.00
CA ILE A 104 -22.46 -5.44 3.43
C ILE A 104 -21.10 -5.83 2.88
N TYR A 105 -20.74 -7.12 3.04
CA TYR A 105 -19.50 -7.65 2.52
C TYR A 105 -19.43 -7.61 0.98
N TRP A 106 -20.51 -7.97 0.29
CA TRP A 106 -20.55 -7.96 -1.17
C TRP A 106 -20.31 -6.55 -1.73
N LEU A 107 -20.91 -5.52 -1.12
CA LEU A 107 -20.69 -4.12 -1.50
C LEU A 107 -19.27 -3.63 -1.18
N MET A 108 -18.67 -4.07 -0.07
CA MET A 108 -17.27 -3.79 0.25
C MET A 108 -16.31 -4.45 -0.76
N GLN A 109 -16.55 -5.71 -1.13
CA GLN A 109 -15.80 -6.40 -2.18
C GLN A 109 -15.96 -5.69 -3.54
N ALA A 110 -17.15 -5.20 -3.87
CA ALA A 110 -17.41 -4.43 -5.08
C ALA A 110 -16.57 -3.14 -5.10
N ALA A 111 -16.57 -2.38 -4.01
CA ALA A 111 -15.78 -1.16 -3.88
C ALA A 111 -14.28 -1.44 -4.02
N ALA A 112 -13.79 -2.51 -3.38
CA ALA A 112 -12.41 -2.95 -3.49
C ALA A 112 -12.05 -3.37 -4.92
N THR A 113 -12.92 -4.12 -5.61
CA THR A 113 -12.74 -4.51 -7.01
C THR A 113 -12.63 -3.29 -7.92
N VAL A 114 -13.56 -2.32 -7.80
CA VAL A 114 -13.54 -1.09 -8.60
C VAL A 114 -12.26 -0.31 -8.37
N SER A 115 -11.84 -0.17 -7.11
CA SER A 115 -10.60 0.54 -6.79
C SER A 115 -9.36 -0.18 -7.28
N MET A 116 -9.33 -1.52 -7.21
CA MET A 116 -8.23 -2.34 -7.71
C MET A 116 -8.08 -2.19 -9.22
N LEU A 117 -9.15 -2.41 -9.98
CA LEU A 117 -9.09 -2.40 -11.45
C LEU A 117 -8.87 -1.00 -12.03
N SER A 118 -9.25 0.06 -11.30
CA SER A 118 -9.01 1.44 -11.74
C SER A 118 -7.66 2.00 -11.31
N SER A 119 -7.28 1.78 -10.05
CA SER A 119 -6.12 2.44 -9.42
C SER A 119 -4.92 1.52 -9.24
N GLY A 120 -5.09 0.21 -9.37
CA GLY A 120 -4.07 -0.83 -9.20
C GLY A 120 -4.24 -1.63 -7.91
N ALA A 121 -3.85 -2.91 -7.94
CA ALA A 121 -3.96 -3.88 -6.84
C ALA A 121 -3.02 -3.62 -5.66
N ARG A 122 -2.05 -2.72 -5.81
CA ARG A 122 -1.21 -2.22 -4.71
C ARG A 122 -1.43 -0.73 -4.40
N SER A 123 -2.48 -0.12 -4.96
CA SER A 123 -2.75 1.31 -4.78
C SER A 123 -3.27 1.66 -3.39
N ILE A 124 -2.96 2.87 -2.93
CA ILE A 124 -3.47 3.47 -1.69
C ILE A 124 -5.00 3.43 -1.62
N ALA A 125 -5.64 3.79 -2.72
CA ALA A 125 -7.09 3.80 -2.82
C ALA A 125 -7.67 2.40 -2.61
N PHE A 126 -7.06 1.39 -3.22
CA PHE A 126 -7.48 0.00 -3.08
C PHE A 126 -7.29 -0.53 -1.66
N GLN A 127 -6.13 -0.28 -1.03
CA GLN A 127 -5.82 -0.80 0.29
C GLN A 127 -6.84 -0.37 1.36
N GLY A 128 -7.36 0.85 1.27
CA GLY A 128 -8.44 1.31 2.16
C GLY A 128 -9.67 0.39 2.11
N TYR A 129 -10.16 0.07 0.92
CA TYR A 129 -11.30 -0.84 0.76
C TYR A 129 -10.93 -2.30 1.05
N TYR A 130 -9.69 -2.71 0.78
CA TYR A 130 -9.24 -4.07 1.05
C TYR A 130 -9.21 -4.39 2.56
N MET A 131 -8.91 -3.40 3.40
CA MET A 131 -9.02 -3.54 4.85
C MET A 131 -10.45 -3.89 5.29
N ASP A 132 -11.46 -3.24 4.69
CA ASP A 132 -12.87 -3.51 5.01
C ASP A 132 -13.28 -4.92 4.59
N VAL A 133 -12.83 -5.40 3.42
CA VAL A 133 -13.03 -6.78 2.96
C VAL A 133 -12.39 -7.78 3.94
N ASN A 134 -11.17 -7.49 4.40
CA ASN A 134 -10.42 -8.34 5.32
C ASN A 134 -11.07 -8.50 6.71
N ALA A 135 -11.86 -7.53 7.16
CA ALA A 135 -12.61 -7.63 8.40
C ALA A 135 -13.54 -8.86 8.43
N TYR A 136 -13.96 -9.33 7.26
CA TYR A 136 -14.86 -10.48 7.09
C TYR A 136 -14.15 -11.83 6.93
N ARG A 137 -12.81 -11.87 6.97
CA ARG A 137 -12.02 -13.10 6.74
C ARG A 137 -12.40 -14.27 7.65
N ARG A 138 -12.94 -13.99 8.84
CA ARG A 138 -13.35 -15.00 9.83
C ARG A 138 -14.86 -15.23 9.92
N ALA A 139 -15.66 -14.50 9.14
CA ALA A 139 -17.11 -14.64 9.18
C ALA A 139 -17.56 -15.90 8.40
N PRO A 140 -18.39 -16.79 9.00
CA PRO A 140 -18.73 -18.09 8.39
C PRO A 140 -19.33 -18.01 6.98
N LEU A 141 -20.08 -16.95 6.68
CA LEU A 141 -20.80 -16.79 5.40
C LEU A 141 -19.94 -16.21 4.28
N THR A 142 -18.81 -15.58 4.61
CA THR A 142 -18.02 -14.78 3.65
C THR A 142 -16.55 -15.17 3.60
N ALA A 143 -16.04 -15.94 4.58
CA ALA A 143 -14.64 -16.36 4.64
C ALA A 143 -14.15 -17.05 3.35
N GLY A 144 -14.97 -17.94 2.78
CA GLY A 144 -14.64 -18.60 1.51
C GLY A 144 -14.52 -17.62 0.35
N GLN A 145 -15.38 -16.61 0.30
CA GLN A 145 -15.27 -15.58 -0.72
C GLN A 145 -14.06 -14.67 -0.48
N VAL A 146 -13.77 -14.28 0.76
CA VAL A 146 -12.60 -13.46 1.07
C VAL A 146 -11.33 -14.12 0.52
N GLN A 147 -11.22 -15.45 0.66
CA GLN A 147 -10.12 -16.20 0.07
C GLN A 147 -10.12 -16.13 -1.47
N VAL A 148 -11.28 -16.30 -2.12
CA VAL A 148 -11.39 -16.17 -3.59
C VAL A 148 -10.98 -14.76 -4.06
N PHE A 149 -11.35 -13.74 -3.30
CA PHE A 149 -10.97 -12.35 -3.59
C PHE A 149 -9.47 -12.11 -3.37
N ASP A 150 -8.88 -12.66 -2.31
CA ASP A 150 -7.44 -12.62 -2.08
C ASP A 150 -6.66 -13.27 -3.23
N ASP A 151 -7.08 -14.45 -3.67
CA ASP A 151 -6.45 -15.16 -4.79
C ASP A 151 -6.58 -14.35 -6.09
N TYR A 152 -7.71 -13.66 -6.28
CA TYR A 152 -7.91 -12.75 -7.42
C TYR A 152 -6.99 -11.54 -7.34
N GLN A 153 -6.92 -10.86 -6.19
CA GLN A 153 -6.04 -9.73 -5.95
C GLN A 153 -4.57 -10.10 -6.18
N ALA A 154 -4.13 -11.25 -5.66
CA ALA A 154 -2.76 -11.72 -5.80
C ALA A 154 -2.38 -11.96 -7.27
N ARG A 155 -3.32 -12.50 -8.06
CA ARG A 155 -3.13 -12.70 -9.51
C ARG A 155 -3.05 -11.38 -10.27
N ILE A 156 -3.94 -10.43 -9.99
CA ILE A 156 -3.86 -9.09 -10.61
C ILE A 156 -2.54 -8.42 -10.23
N ALA A 157 -2.17 -8.43 -8.95
CA ALA A 157 -0.92 -7.85 -8.46
C ALA A 157 0.34 -8.54 -9.02
N ALA A 158 0.27 -9.83 -9.39
CA ALA A 158 1.38 -10.56 -10.00
C ALA A 158 1.55 -10.27 -11.50
N HIS A 159 0.46 -9.89 -12.18
CA HIS A 159 0.46 -9.54 -13.60
C HIS A 159 0.57 -8.03 -13.85
N GLU A 160 0.42 -7.19 -12.81
CA GLU A 160 0.76 -5.77 -12.85
C GLU A 160 2.28 -5.59 -13.02
N ASP A 161 2.74 -5.61 -14.28
CA ASP A 161 4.02 -5.02 -14.75
C ASP A 161 3.98 -3.48 -14.68
N ILE A 162 3.16 -2.94 -13.78
CA ILE A 162 3.07 -1.51 -13.52
C ILE A 162 4.06 -1.26 -12.39
N GLU A 163 5.20 -0.72 -12.78
CA GLU A 163 6.08 0.07 -11.93
C GLU A 163 5.19 0.98 -11.06
N PHE A 164 4.97 0.58 -9.80
CA PHE A 164 4.28 1.44 -8.86
C PHE A 164 5.19 2.66 -8.69
N ASP A 165 4.73 3.80 -9.19
CA ASP A 165 5.17 5.10 -8.74
C ASP A 165 4.67 5.30 -7.30
N TYR A 166 5.10 4.43 -6.36
CA TYR A 166 5.56 4.98 -5.09
C TYR A 166 6.65 5.92 -5.53
N ALA A 167 6.40 7.22 -5.55
CA ALA A 167 7.45 8.19 -5.87
C ALA A 167 8.65 7.78 -5.03
N GLN A 168 9.65 7.17 -5.65
CA GLN A 168 10.80 6.71 -4.90
C GLN A 168 11.46 7.99 -4.42
N PRO A 169 11.81 8.11 -3.12
CA PRO A 169 12.35 9.35 -2.62
C PRO A 169 13.62 9.62 -3.42
N ARG A 170 13.60 10.73 -4.13
CA ARG A 170 14.72 11.18 -4.95
C ARG A 170 15.82 11.67 -4.02
N PRO A 171 17.05 11.79 -4.52
CA PRO A 171 18.14 12.46 -3.82
C PRO A 171 17.73 13.71 -3.02
N GLU A 172 16.91 14.58 -3.62
CA GLU A 172 16.47 15.84 -3.01
C GLU A 172 15.49 15.62 -1.85
N ASP A 173 14.64 14.59 -1.94
CA ASP A 173 13.68 14.25 -0.90
C ASP A 173 14.42 13.67 0.32
N ILE A 174 15.50 12.90 0.10
CA ILE A 174 16.41 12.43 1.16
C ILE A 174 17.12 13.63 1.81
N ASP A 175 17.65 14.54 1.00
CA ASP A 175 18.35 15.73 1.48
C ASP A 175 17.41 16.64 2.31
N GLU A 176 16.13 16.73 1.96
CA GLU A 176 15.10 17.41 2.75
C GLU A 176 14.95 16.80 4.15
N LEU A 177 14.86 15.47 4.28
CA LEU A 177 14.78 14.85 5.61
C LEU A 177 16.09 15.03 6.41
N LEU A 178 17.24 14.93 5.74
CA LEU A 178 18.54 15.12 6.39
C LEU A 178 18.79 16.55 6.88
N TYR A 179 18.13 17.55 6.28
CA TYR A 179 18.15 18.93 6.77
C TYR A 179 17.64 19.06 8.22
N TYR A 180 16.74 18.17 8.65
CA TYR A 180 16.20 18.17 10.00
C TYR A 180 17.10 17.47 11.03
N LEU A 181 18.04 16.61 10.59
CA LEU A 181 18.91 15.86 11.51
C LEU A 181 19.65 16.77 12.52
N PRO A 182 20.41 17.80 12.11
CA PRO A 182 21.09 18.68 13.08
C PRO A 182 20.13 19.60 13.86
N ARG A 183 18.87 19.75 13.43
CA ARG A 183 17.88 20.63 14.06
C ARG A 183 17.05 19.92 15.12
N LEU A 184 16.72 18.66 14.88
CA LEU A 184 16.06 17.78 15.85
C LEU A 184 17.06 17.21 16.85
N TYR A 185 18.32 17.02 16.43
CA TYR A 185 19.37 16.42 17.25
C TYR A 185 20.65 17.25 17.26
N PRO A 186 20.63 18.49 17.78
CA PRO A 186 21.86 19.25 17.98
C PRO A 186 22.84 18.43 18.82
N GLN A 187 24.05 18.21 18.29
CA GLN A 187 25.10 17.38 18.92
C GLN A 187 24.66 15.93 19.19
N GLY A 188 23.67 15.42 18.45
CA GLY A 188 23.13 14.06 18.62
C GLY A 188 22.12 13.92 19.78
N VAL A 189 21.73 15.00 20.42
CA VAL A 189 20.76 15.00 21.54
C VAL A 189 19.43 15.57 21.07
N ALA A 190 18.33 14.86 21.34
CA ALA A 190 17.00 15.30 20.97
C ALA A 190 16.66 16.67 21.58
N ILE A 191 16.05 17.55 20.79
CA ILE A 191 15.42 18.76 21.32
C ILE A 191 14.20 18.39 22.18
N LYS A 192 13.76 19.33 23.02
CA LYS A 192 12.42 19.25 23.60
C LYS A 192 11.39 19.43 22.48
N THR A 193 10.53 18.43 22.31
CA THR A 193 9.66 18.35 21.12
C THR A 193 8.34 19.10 21.26
N SER A 194 7.84 19.21 22.50
CA SER A 194 6.53 19.77 22.76
C SER A 194 6.47 20.59 24.05
N PHE A 195 5.39 21.35 24.16
CA PHE A 195 4.99 22.06 25.36
C PHE A 195 3.49 21.92 25.57
N PHE A 196 3.09 21.81 26.83
CA PHE A 196 1.69 21.89 27.23
C PHE A 196 1.37 23.35 27.49
N THR A 197 0.26 23.85 26.92
CA THR A 197 -0.27 25.16 27.29
C THR A 197 -1.35 24.97 28.35
N ASP A 198 -1.46 25.91 29.29
CA ASP A 198 -2.31 25.79 30.50
C ASP A 198 -3.80 25.48 30.22
N ASN A 199 -4.24 25.61 28.96
CA ASN A 199 -5.62 25.38 28.53
C ASN A 199 -5.77 24.23 27.50
N THR A 200 -4.75 23.41 27.24
CA THR A 200 -4.84 22.29 26.27
C THR A 200 -4.41 20.95 26.88
N GLN A 201 -5.23 19.91 26.72
CA GLN A 201 -4.90 18.54 27.11
C GLN A 201 -3.92 17.85 26.12
N TRP A 202 -3.61 18.50 24.99
CA TRP A 202 -2.78 17.96 23.92
C TRP A 202 -1.42 18.68 23.83
N PRO A 203 -0.33 17.95 23.50
CA PRO A 203 0.98 18.56 23.32
C PRO A 203 0.97 19.45 22.07
N ARG A 204 1.55 20.64 22.19
CA ARG A 204 1.84 21.47 21.02
C ARG A 204 3.30 21.28 20.65
N TYR A 205 3.54 20.85 19.41
CA TYR A 205 4.89 20.62 18.92
C TYR A 205 5.59 21.92 18.55
N VAL A 206 6.91 21.93 18.70
CA VAL A 206 7.74 23.01 18.18
C VAL A 206 7.74 22.97 16.64
N GLU A 207 7.87 24.13 16.00
CA GLU A 207 7.71 24.28 14.54
C GLU A 207 8.58 23.32 13.73
N VAL A 208 9.82 23.07 14.17
CA VAL A 208 10.73 22.15 13.47
C VAL A 208 10.25 20.69 13.49
N VAL A 209 9.54 20.27 14.53
CA VAL A 209 8.93 18.92 14.62
C VAL A 209 7.76 18.82 13.65
N GLU A 210 6.88 19.84 13.62
CA GLU A 210 5.77 19.89 12.66
C GLU A 210 6.26 19.90 11.21
N ALA A 211 7.29 20.70 10.91
CA ALA A 211 7.90 20.78 9.58
C ALA A 211 8.53 19.45 9.16
N PHE A 212 9.25 18.78 10.07
CA PHE A 212 9.80 17.45 9.81
C PHE A 212 8.71 16.44 9.48
N TYR A 213 7.66 16.33 10.32
CA TYR A 213 6.60 15.35 10.08
C TYR A 213 5.75 15.65 8.85
N LYS A 214 5.64 16.93 8.47
CA LYS A 214 5.05 17.32 7.19
C LYS A 214 5.87 16.83 6.00
N ALA A 215 7.21 16.93 6.07
CA ALA A 215 8.10 16.42 5.03
C ALA A 215 8.12 14.88 4.99
N ALA A 216 8.25 14.23 6.16
CA ALA A 216 8.24 12.78 6.30
C ALA A 216 6.88 12.14 5.95
N GLY A 217 5.79 12.91 5.99
CA GLY A 217 4.45 12.49 5.59
C GLY A 217 4.16 12.64 4.09
N GLN A 218 5.12 13.07 3.27
CA GLN A 218 4.94 13.12 1.82
C GLN A 218 4.77 11.70 1.23
N THR A 219 4.15 11.63 0.05
CA THR A 219 3.80 10.35 -0.59
C THR A 219 5.02 9.51 -0.93
N CYS A 220 6.17 10.11 -1.21
CA CYS A 220 7.41 9.38 -1.50
C CYS A 220 7.96 8.60 -0.29
N TRP A 221 7.62 9.05 0.91
CA TRP A 221 8.02 8.46 2.18
C TRP A 221 6.99 7.50 2.78
N THR A 222 5.76 7.50 2.23
CA THR A 222 4.63 6.79 2.82
C THR A 222 4.48 5.38 2.24
N ASP A 223 4.62 4.37 3.09
CA ASP A 223 4.29 2.98 2.82
C ASP A 223 2.96 2.62 3.46
N LEU A 224 1.87 2.59 2.67
CA LEU A 224 0.55 2.23 3.19
C LEU A 224 0.35 0.73 3.40
N THR A 225 1.26 -0.10 2.91
CA THR A 225 1.25 -1.54 3.13
C THR A 225 2.10 -1.96 4.33
N TYR A 226 2.66 -1.00 5.07
CA TYR A 226 3.46 -1.28 6.26
C TYR A 226 2.65 -2.06 7.29
N ASP A 227 3.31 -3.03 7.93
CA ASP A 227 2.76 -3.77 9.05
C ASP A 227 3.03 -2.98 10.35
N ILE A 228 1.97 -2.56 11.03
CA ILE A 228 2.05 -1.69 12.21
C ILE A 228 2.83 -2.36 13.35
N GLN A 229 2.53 -3.62 13.63
CA GLN A 229 3.16 -4.39 14.70
C GLN A 229 4.64 -4.61 14.39
N ARG A 230 4.95 -5.09 13.18
CA ARG A 230 6.32 -5.35 12.75
C ARG A 230 7.15 -4.08 12.71
N SER A 231 6.63 -2.96 12.20
CA SER A 231 7.38 -1.69 12.22
C SER A 231 7.64 -1.20 13.64
N GLY A 232 6.67 -1.34 14.55
CA GLY A 232 6.85 -1.00 15.97
C GLY A 232 7.88 -1.88 16.68
N GLU A 233 7.96 -3.16 16.35
CA GLU A 233 8.99 -4.07 16.88
C GLU A 233 10.38 -3.79 16.28
N ARG A 234 10.44 -3.43 14.99
CA ARG A 234 11.70 -3.24 14.28
C ARG A 234 12.35 -1.91 14.55
N ILE A 235 11.57 -0.86 14.82
CA ILE A 235 12.13 0.48 15.04
C ILE A 235 12.96 0.59 16.33
N VAL A 236 12.69 -0.28 17.31
CA VAL A 236 13.46 -0.32 18.57
C VAL A 236 14.77 -1.10 18.43
N ASP A 237 14.92 -1.92 17.38
CA ASP A 237 16.12 -2.70 17.09
C ASP A 237 17.13 -1.85 16.30
N ARG A 238 18.17 -1.38 17.00
CA ARG A 238 19.18 -0.48 16.44
C ARG A 238 20.00 -1.13 15.33
N ASP A 239 20.29 -2.43 15.43
CA ASP A 239 21.09 -3.13 14.44
C ASP A 239 20.28 -3.32 13.15
N TYR A 240 18.98 -3.63 13.30
CA TYR A 240 18.07 -3.67 12.17
C TYR A 240 17.97 -2.31 11.47
N VAL A 241 17.74 -1.23 12.23
CA VAL A 241 17.65 0.13 11.67
C VAL A 241 18.95 0.55 10.96
N ALA A 242 20.11 0.20 11.53
CA ALA A 242 21.41 0.52 10.94
C ALA A 242 21.69 -0.25 9.63
N ALA A 243 21.06 -1.40 9.42
CA ALA A 243 21.19 -2.21 8.21
C ALA A 243 20.04 -2.01 7.20
N ALA A 244 18.94 -1.35 7.60
CA ALA A 244 17.71 -1.26 6.83
C ALA A 244 17.91 -0.69 5.42
N SER A 245 17.19 -1.26 4.46
CA SER A 245 17.04 -0.74 3.10
C SER A 245 16.14 0.51 3.07
N LEU A 246 16.14 1.23 1.94
CA LEU A 246 15.31 2.42 1.78
C LEU A 246 13.80 2.11 1.90
N ASP A 247 13.35 0.98 1.36
CA ASP A 247 11.95 0.56 1.49
C ASP A 247 11.58 0.23 2.94
N GLU A 248 12.46 -0.46 3.68
CA GLU A 248 12.25 -0.73 5.11
C GLU A 248 12.21 0.58 5.92
N LEU A 249 13.07 1.56 5.61
CA LEU A 249 13.03 2.87 6.26
C LEU A 249 11.71 3.61 5.98
N LYS A 250 11.12 3.48 4.79
CA LYS A 250 9.80 4.05 4.48
C LYS A 250 8.71 3.44 5.37
N SER A 251 8.72 2.12 5.56
CA SER A 251 7.78 1.44 6.47
C SER A 251 7.94 1.90 7.92
N LEU A 252 9.18 2.07 8.38
CA LEU A 252 9.48 2.56 9.74
C LEU A 252 9.10 4.03 9.92
N LEU A 253 9.42 4.87 8.93
CA LEU A 253 9.08 6.30 8.93
C LEU A 253 7.57 6.51 8.88
N THR A 254 6.84 5.68 8.12
CA THR A 254 5.38 5.71 8.06
C THR A 254 4.76 5.40 9.42
N TRP A 255 5.32 4.44 10.16
CA TRP A 255 4.89 4.14 11.52
C TRP A 255 5.07 5.36 12.44
N CYS A 256 6.26 6.00 12.42
CA CYS A 256 6.52 7.22 13.16
C CYS A 256 5.53 8.36 12.83
N VAL A 257 5.24 8.57 11.55
CA VAL A 257 4.35 9.64 11.09
C VAL A 257 2.91 9.36 11.50
N ARG A 258 2.44 8.12 11.36
CA ARG A 258 1.02 7.78 11.57
C ARG A 258 0.66 7.53 13.04
N GLY A 259 1.63 7.25 13.90
CA GLY A 259 1.38 6.93 15.31
C GLY A 259 0.66 8.03 16.10
N GLU A 260 0.84 9.31 15.72
CA GLU A 260 0.16 10.45 16.37
C GLU A 260 -1.37 10.37 16.28
N ARG A 261 -1.91 9.73 15.24
CA ARG A 261 -3.36 9.52 15.11
C ARG A 261 -3.94 8.63 16.21
N PHE A 262 -3.11 7.82 16.86
CA PHE A 262 -3.52 6.78 17.81
C PHE A 262 -3.01 7.03 19.23
N SER A 263 -2.00 7.88 19.39
CA SER A 263 -1.43 8.23 20.68
C SER A 263 -0.88 9.64 20.60
N ASP A 264 -1.55 10.59 21.23
CA ASP A 264 -1.07 11.96 21.31
C ASP A 264 0.28 12.01 22.02
N GLY A 265 1.21 12.80 21.49
CA GLY A 265 2.59 12.82 21.98
C GLY A 265 3.52 11.82 21.30
N HIS A 266 3.03 10.97 20.40
CA HIS A 266 3.83 9.95 19.72
C HIS A 266 4.98 10.55 18.92
N HIS A 267 4.72 11.60 18.12
CA HIS A 267 5.75 12.31 17.35
C HIS A 267 6.89 12.82 18.23
N GLY A 268 6.55 13.41 19.37
CA GLY A 268 7.55 13.87 20.33
C GLY A 268 8.34 12.71 20.94
N TRP A 269 7.62 11.68 21.37
CA TRP A 269 8.22 10.51 22.00
C TRP A 269 9.21 9.77 21.09
N VAL A 270 8.87 9.51 19.82
CA VAL A 270 9.80 8.79 18.90
C VAL A 270 11.05 9.61 18.56
N ILE A 271 10.98 10.94 18.61
CA ILE A 271 12.15 11.81 18.47
C ILE A 271 13.00 11.74 19.75
N GLU A 272 12.38 11.89 20.91
CA GLU A 272 13.09 11.91 22.21
C GLU A 272 13.74 10.57 22.57
N GLN A 273 13.15 9.44 22.12
CA GLN A 273 13.76 8.11 22.24
C GLN A 273 14.90 7.87 21.23
N GLY A 274 15.11 8.75 20.26
CA GLY A 274 16.16 8.64 19.25
C GLY A 274 15.86 7.67 18.11
N TYR A 275 14.60 7.26 17.93
CA TYR A 275 14.24 6.40 16.79
C TYR A 275 14.38 7.15 15.47
N VAL A 276 13.87 8.39 15.40
CA VAL A 276 14.05 9.24 14.22
C VAL A 276 15.53 9.55 13.97
N LEU A 277 16.37 9.66 15.02
CA LEU A 277 17.82 9.81 14.86
C LEU A 277 18.42 8.62 14.11
N GLY A 278 18.08 7.39 14.51
CA GLY A 278 18.56 6.17 13.84
C GLY A 278 18.14 6.12 12.37
N LEU A 279 16.88 6.45 12.07
CA LEU A 279 16.38 6.50 10.69
C LEU A 279 17.14 7.52 9.84
N LEU A 280 17.33 8.75 10.34
CA LEU A 280 18.05 9.80 9.63
C LEU A 280 19.53 9.50 9.44
N GLN A 281 20.18 8.88 10.44
CA GLN A 281 21.56 8.42 10.32
C GLN A 281 21.71 7.34 9.25
N ARG A 282 20.77 6.38 9.19
CA ARG A 282 20.78 5.37 8.13
C ARG A 282 20.51 5.99 6.74
N LEU A 283 19.56 6.91 6.62
CA LEU A 283 19.32 7.65 5.38
C LEU A 283 20.58 8.38 4.90
N ALA A 284 21.35 8.98 5.82
CA ALA A 284 22.62 9.64 5.48
C ALA A 284 23.67 8.67 4.94
N VAL A 285 23.69 7.41 5.40
CA VAL A 285 24.56 6.37 4.86
C VAL A 285 24.13 6.01 3.43
N LEU A 286 22.85 5.69 3.23
CA LEU A 286 22.30 5.34 1.91
C LEU A 286 22.51 6.47 0.88
N ARG A 287 22.37 7.72 1.31
CA ARG A 287 22.62 8.90 0.45
C ARG A 287 24.07 8.95 -0.06
N ARG A 288 25.05 8.66 0.81
CA ARG A 288 26.47 8.63 0.44
C ARG A 288 26.80 7.44 -0.47
N GLU A 289 26.23 6.28 -0.20
CA GLU A 289 26.41 5.07 -1.01
C GLU A 289 25.90 5.29 -2.44
N GLY A 290 24.72 5.92 -2.60
CA GLY A 290 24.17 6.28 -3.91
C GLY A 290 25.00 7.31 -4.68
N SER A 291 25.66 8.25 -3.99
CA SER A 291 26.54 9.25 -4.60
C SER A 291 27.92 8.73 -5.03
N ALA A 292 28.37 7.60 -4.49
CA ALA A 292 29.68 7.01 -4.81
C ALA A 292 29.64 6.04 -6.02
N GLY A 293 28.44 5.67 -6.49
CA GLY A 293 28.23 4.73 -7.60
C GLY A 293 27.68 5.37 -8.89
N SER A 294 27.56 6.70 -8.96
CA SER A 294 27.21 7.48 -10.16
C SER A 294 28.43 8.20 -10.71
#